data_AF-A0A1Y6BUI6-F1
#
_entry.id   AF-A0A1Y6BUI6-F1
#
_cell.length_a   1.000
_cell.length_b   1.000
_cell.length_c   1.000
_cell.angle_alpha   90.00
_cell.angle_beta   90.00
_cell.angle_gamma   90.00
#
_symmetry.space_group_name_H-M   'P 1'
#
loop_
_entity.id
_entity.type
_entity.pdbx_description
1 polymer ?
#
loop_
_entity_poly.entity_id
_entity_poly.type
_entity_poly.pdbx_seq_one_letter_code
_entity_poly.pdbx_strand_id
1 'polypeptide(L)'
;MDELIKKFCDSYSLTNKEQSIVFALVSGYAQSSDLAEEFGISENTVRVHIKNINAKLRTNSKAEILSKFVRYLYTSLKGPELDAKDTPYLQSPHGQNHLEI
;
A
#
# COMPACT_ATOMS: atom_id res chain seq x y z
N MET A 1 -9.87 11.52 -7.39
CA MET A 1 -8.81 10.74 -6.70
C MET A 1 -9.45 9.71 -5.78
N ASP A 2 -10.39 10.14 -4.93
CA ASP A 2 -11.04 9.35 -3.89
C ASP A 2 -11.75 8.09 -4.42
N GLU A 3 -12.46 8.20 -5.55
CA GLU A 3 -13.13 7.07 -6.17
C GLU A 3 -12.14 5.99 -6.63
N LEU A 4 -10.95 6.36 -7.13
CA LEU A 4 -9.92 5.39 -7.54
C LEU A 4 -9.31 4.68 -6.32
N ILE A 5 -9.05 5.42 -5.24
CA ILE A 5 -8.57 4.84 -3.98
C ILE A 5 -9.62 3.86 -3.45
N LYS A 6 -10.90 4.25 -3.46
CA LYS A 6 -11.99 3.37 -3.03
C LYS A 6 -12.07 2.10 -3.87
N LYS A 7 -12.04 2.20 -5.21
CA LYS A 7 -12.05 1.02 -6.10
C LYS A 7 -10.85 0.10 -5.87
N PHE A 8 -9.67 0.66 -5.65
CA PHE A 8 -8.48 -0.10 -5.26
C PHE A 8 -8.72 -0.83 -3.94
N CYS A 9 -9.15 -0.14 -2.90
CA CYS A 9 -9.41 -0.73 -1.58
C CYS A 9 -10.48 -1.82 -1.62
N ASP A 10 -11.56 -1.60 -2.37
CA ASP A 10 -12.65 -2.55 -2.54
C ASP A 10 -12.18 -3.83 -3.25
N SER A 11 -11.27 -3.72 -4.23
CA SER A 11 -10.68 -4.88 -4.92
C SER A 11 -9.87 -5.82 -3.99
N TYR A 12 -9.45 -5.32 -2.82
CA TYR A 12 -8.77 -6.08 -1.78
C TYR A 12 -9.61 -6.29 -0.52
N SER A 13 -10.91 -5.97 -0.55
CA SER A 13 -11.83 -6.11 0.60
C SER A 13 -11.30 -5.42 1.88
N LEU A 14 -10.74 -4.21 1.73
CA LEU A 14 -10.34 -3.39 2.85
C LEU A 14 -11.58 -2.85 3.58
N THR A 15 -11.56 -2.91 4.91
CA THR A 15 -12.57 -2.31 5.79
C THR A 15 -12.49 -0.80 5.74
N ASN A 16 -13.57 -0.09 6.09
CA ASN A 16 -13.61 1.39 6.07
C ASN A 16 -12.42 2.04 6.79
N LYS A 17 -11.99 1.49 7.94
CA LYS A 17 -10.83 2.00 8.68
C LYS A 17 -9.52 1.77 7.93
N GLU A 18 -9.34 0.62 7.30
CA GLU A 18 -8.18 0.35 6.46
C GLU A 18 -8.17 1.24 5.21
N GLN A 19 -9.33 1.53 4.61
CA GLN A 19 -9.45 2.48 3.48
C GLN A 19 -9.01 3.88 3.89
N SER A 20 -9.42 4.37 5.07
CA SER A 20 -8.97 5.66 5.60
C SER A 20 -7.45 5.73 5.76
N ILE A 21 -6.82 4.67 6.23
CA ILE A 21 -5.35 4.61 6.34
C ILE A 21 -4.71 4.65 4.95
N VAL A 22 -5.20 3.89 3.97
CA VAL A 22 -4.67 3.92 2.59
C VAL A 22 -4.85 5.31 1.97
N PHE A 23 -6.00 5.96 2.20
CA PHE A 23 -6.24 7.32 1.74
C PHE A 23 -5.21 8.30 2.30
N ALA A 24 -4.94 8.23 3.60
CA ALA A 24 -3.94 9.08 4.24
C ALA A 24 -2.52 8.79 3.72
N LEU A 25 -2.14 7.52 3.52
CA LEU A 25 -0.85 7.16 2.90
C LEU A 25 -0.70 7.80 1.52
N VAL A 26 -1.73 7.69 0.65
CA VAL A 26 -1.73 8.29 -0.69
C VAL A 26 -1.69 9.82 -0.63
N SER A 27 -2.25 10.40 0.42
CA SER A 27 -2.23 11.85 0.67
C SER A 27 -0.91 12.36 1.26
N GLY A 28 0.06 11.49 1.56
CA GLY A 28 1.40 11.85 2.01
C GLY A 28 1.71 11.59 3.48
N TYR A 29 0.77 11.05 4.26
CA TYR A 29 0.98 10.76 5.68
C TYR A 29 1.75 9.45 5.87
N ALA A 30 3.08 9.52 5.89
CA ALA A 30 3.93 8.33 5.96
C ALA A 30 4.20 7.82 7.37
N GLN A 31 4.14 8.67 8.40
CA GLN A 31 4.46 8.28 9.78
C GLN A 31 3.23 7.78 10.53
N SER A 32 3.44 6.78 11.40
CA SER A 32 2.34 6.23 12.20
C SER A 32 1.84 7.21 13.27
N SER A 33 2.69 8.15 13.70
CA SER A 33 2.37 9.25 14.61
C SER A 33 1.35 10.20 13.98
N ASP A 34 1.58 10.62 12.74
CA ASP A 34 0.72 11.59 12.05
C ASP A 34 -0.67 11.00 11.81
N LEU A 35 -0.72 9.72 11.44
CA LEU A 35 -1.97 8.96 11.31
C LEU A 35 -2.68 8.79 12.65
N ALA A 36 -1.93 8.59 13.74
CA ALA A 36 -2.50 8.43 15.07
C ALA A 36 -3.18 9.72 15.54
N GLU A 37 -2.51 10.87 15.33
CA GLU A 37 -3.05 12.19 15.60
C GLU A 37 -4.29 12.48 14.75
N GLU A 38 -4.22 12.29 13.43
CA GLU A 38 -5.32 12.54 12.49
C GLU A 38 -6.58 11.73 12.83
N PHE A 39 -6.41 10.45 13.20
CA PHE A 39 -7.55 9.56 13.47
C PHE A 39 -7.93 9.48 14.95
N GLY A 40 -7.23 10.17 15.86
CA GLY A 40 -7.49 10.14 17.29
C GLY A 40 -7.34 8.74 17.91
N ILE A 41 -6.37 7.95 17.45
CA ILE A 41 -6.10 6.58 17.91
C ILE A 41 -4.64 6.41 18.32
N SER A 42 -4.30 5.30 18.98
CA SER A 42 -2.90 5.02 19.30
C SER A 42 -2.08 4.66 18.05
N GLU A 43 -0.80 5.00 18.02
CA GLU A 43 0.10 4.52 16.96
C GLU A 43 0.14 3.00 16.87
N ASN A 44 -0.05 2.30 18.00
CA ASN A 44 -0.13 0.85 18.00
C ASN A 44 -1.33 0.35 17.19
N THR A 45 -2.48 1.01 17.34
CA THR A 45 -3.69 0.74 16.55
C THR A 45 -3.44 1.01 15.06
N VAL A 46 -2.75 2.11 14.72
CA VAL A 46 -2.33 2.40 13.34
C VAL A 46 -1.45 1.27 12.78
N ARG A 47 -0.44 0.83 13.55
CA ARG A 47 0.45 -0.27 13.14
C ARG A 47 -0.32 -1.58 12.91
N VAL A 48 -1.32 -1.88 13.73
CA VAL A 48 -2.20 -3.04 13.53
C VAL A 48 -3.00 -2.92 12.22
N HIS A 49 -3.58 -1.75 11.93
CA HIS A 49 -4.26 -1.52 10.65
C HIS A 49 -3.31 -1.68 9.47
N ILE A 50 -2.10 -1.12 9.50
CA ILE A 50 -1.09 -1.29 8.45
C ILE A 50 -0.71 -2.76 8.26
N LYS A 51 -0.56 -3.52 9.35
CA LYS A 51 -0.28 -4.97 9.28
C LYS A 51 -1.42 -5.72 8.58
N ASN A 52 -2.67 -5.40 8.89
CA ASN A 52 -3.83 -6.04 8.25
C ASN A 52 -3.93 -5.66 6.77
N ILE A 53 -3.67 -4.39 6.42
CA ILE A 53 -3.60 -3.93 5.03
C ILE A 53 -2.52 -4.71 4.28
N ASN A 54 -1.31 -4.81 4.85
CA ASN A 54 -0.20 -5.57 4.27
C ASN A 54 -0.57 -7.03 4.01
N ALA A 55 -1.26 -7.69 4.95
CA ALA A 55 -1.74 -9.05 4.75
C ALA A 55 -2.73 -9.17 3.59
N LYS A 56 -3.69 -8.24 3.49
CA LYS A 56 -4.71 -8.23 2.41
C LYS A 56 -4.12 -7.88 1.05
N LEU A 57 -3.17 -6.94 1.00
CA LEU A 57 -2.49 -6.52 -0.22
C LEU A 57 -1.31 -7.42 -0.59
N ARG A 58 -0.92 -8.37 0.27
CA ARG A 58 0.30 -9.17 0.11
C ARG A 58 1.55 -8.29 -0.09
N THR A 59 1.73 -7.34 0.83
CA THR A 59 2.86 -6.41 0.88
C THR A 59 3.51 -6.45 2.24
N ASN A 60 4.72 -5.89 2.37
CA ASN A 60 5.48 -5.88 3.63
C ASN A 60 5.71 -4.48 4.20
N SER A 61 5.38 -3.42 3.45
CA SER A 61 5.68 -2.05 3.85
C SER A 61 4.66 -1.03 3.32
N LYS A 62 4.61 0.15 3.93
CA LYS A 62 3.83 1.30 3.43
C LYS A 62 4.25 1.69 2.01
N ALA A 63 5.55 1.62 1.71
CA ALA A 63 6.07 1.89 0.38
C ALA A 63 5.54 0.89 -0.65
N GLU A 64 5.48 -0.40 -0.33
CA GLU A 64 4.89 -1.40 -1.21
C GLU A 64 3.38 -1.21 -1.41
N ILE A 65 2.64 -0.80 -0.37
CA ILE A 65 1.23 -0.42 -0.49
C ILE A 65 1.07 0.70 -1.54
N LEU A 66 1.89 1.76 -1.43
CA LEU A 66 1.88 2.89 -2.36
C LEU A 66 2.27 2.46 -3.78
N SER A 67 3.35 1.68 -3.93
CA SER A 67 3.77 1.15 -5.23
C SER A 67 2.67 0.33 -5.90
N LYS A 68 1.95 -0.49 -5.13
CA LYS A 68 0.84 -1.29 -5.63
C LYS A 68 -0.35 -0.43 -6.04
N PHE A 69 -0.66 0.61 -5.28
CA PHE A 69 -1.67 1.60 -5.66
C PHE A 69 -1.29 2.35 -6.94
N VAL A 70 -0.03 2.78 -7.08
CA VAL A 70 0.48 3.44 -8.28
C VAL A 70 0.36 2.52 -9.50
N ARG A 71 0.72 1.23 -9.38
CA ARG A 71 0.52 0.24 -10.44
C ARG A 71 -0.96 0.11 -10.82
N TYR A 72 -1.85 0.03 -9.82
CA TYR A 72 -3.29 0.00 -10.04
C TYR A 72 -3.79 1.25 -10.78
N LEU A 73 -3.29 2.43 -10.40
CA LEU A 73 -3.61 3.70 -11.05
C LEU A 73 -3.17 3.70 -12.53
N TYR A 74 -1.95 3.28 -12.83
CA TYR A 74 -1.48 3.16 -14.21
C TYR A 74 -2.34 2.19 -15.03
N THR A 75 -2.69 1.02 -14.49
CA THR A 75 -3.57 0.05 -15.17
C THR A 75 -5.03 0.52 -15.29
N SER A 76 -5.48 1.41 -14.41
CA SER A 76 -6.83 1.97 -14.47
C SER A 76 -6.93 3.16 -15.45
N LEU A 77 -5.80 3.84 -15.70
CA LEU A 77 -5.70 4.98 -16.60
C LEU A 77 -5.29 4.60 -18.03
N LYS A 78 -4.53 3.52 -18.20
CA LYS A 78 -4.16 2.95 -19.49
C LYS A 78 -4.99 1.69 -19.70
N GLY A 79 -5.71 1.58 -20.82
CA GLY A 79 -6.32 0.32 -21.25
C GLY A 79 -5.29 -0.83 -21.33
N PRO A 80 -5.70 -2.08 -21.66
CA PRO A 80 -5.01 -3.35 -21.37
C PRO A 80 -3.65 -3.61 -22.07
N GLU A 81 -2.81 -2.60 -22.28
CA GLU A 81 -1.57 -2.64 -23.05
C GLU A 81 -0.34 -2.45 -22.15
N LEU A 82 -0.24 -3.22 -21.07
CA LEU A 82 1.00 -3.37 -20.29
C LEU A 82 1.30 -4.85 -20.10
N ASP A 83 1.89 -5.42 -21.15
CA ASP A 83 2.59 -6.71 -21.15
C ASP A 83 3.58 -6.78 -19.98
N ALA A 84 3.70 -7.96 -19.39
CA ALA A 84 4.43 -8.30 -18.17
C ALA A 84 5.96 -8.18 -18.28
N LYS A 85 6.48 -7.41 -19.24
CA LYS A 85 7.92 -7.25 -19.50
C LYS A 85 8.50 -5.91 -19.02
N ASP A 86 7.67 -4.91 -18.73
CA ASP A 86 8.13 -3.54 -18.44
C ASP A 86 8.09 -3.15 -16.95
N THR A 87 8.20 -4.10 -16.01
CA THR A 87 8.24 -3.78 -14.56
C THR A 87 9.56 -4.22 -13.93
N PRO A 88 10.64 -3.41 -14.01
CA PRO A 88 11.96 -3.75 -13.45
C PRO A 88 11.94 -4.01 -11.94
N TYR A 89 10.97 -3.42 -11.21
CA TYR A 89 10.87 -3.51 -9.76
C TYR A 89 10.35 -4.87 -9.24
N LEU A 90 9.85 -5.76 -10.10
CA LEU A 90 9.39 -7.10 -9.72
C LEU A 90 10.51 -8.16 -9.76
N GLN A 91 11.72 -7.78 -10.19
CA GLN A 91 12.88 -8.68 -10.26
C GLN A 91 13.98 -8.32 -9.26
N SER A 92 13.76 -7.43 -8.29
CA SER A 92 14.79 -7.14 -7.28
C SER A 92 14.82 -8.23 -6.19
N PRO A 93 15.91 -9.01 -6.06
CA PRO A 93 16.06 -10.02 -5.01
C PRO A 93 16.54 -9.32 -3.73
N HIS A 94 15.71 -8.49 -3.10
CA HIS A 94 16.02 -7.97 -1.78
C HIS A 94 15.48 -8.95 -0.73
N GLY A 95 16.31 -9.95 -0.39
CA GLY A 95 15.97 -10.92 0.64
C GLY A 95 17.02 -11.96 1.02
N GLN A 96 18.27 -11.89 0.53
CA GLN A 96 19.34 -12.78 1.02
C GLN A 96 20.65 -12.00 1.20
N ASN A 97 20.80 -11.35 2.35
CA ASN A 97 22.13 -11.16 2.95
C ASN A 97 22.29 -12.24 4.01
N HIS A 98 22.78 -13.41 3.58
CA HIS A 98 23.40 -14.40 4.44
C HIS A 98 24.77 -13.84 4.82
N LEU A 99 24.94 -13.48 6.10
CA LEU A 99 26.25 -13.21 6.67
C LEU A 99 26.96 -14.55 6.81
N GLU A 100 27.93 -14.82 5.94
CA GLU A 100 28.95 -15.83 6.20
C GLU A 100 30.28 -15.13 6.45
N ILE A 101 30.70 -15.27 7.70
CA ILE A 101 32.05 -15.11 8.25
C ILE A 101 32.95 -16.25 7.76
#